data_AF-A0A132GSQ7-F1
#
_entry.id   AF-A0A132GSQ7-F1
#
_cell.length_a   1.000
_cell.length_b   1.000
_cell.length_c   1.000
_cell.angle_alpha   90.00
_cell.angle_beta   90.00
_cell.angle_gamma   90.00
#
_symmetry.space_group_name_H-M   'P 1'
#
loop_
_entity.id
_entity.type
_entity.pdbx_description
1 polymer ?
#
loop_
_entity_poly.entity_id
_entity_poly.type
_entity_poly.pdbx_seq_one_letter_code
_entity_poly.pdbx_strand_id
1 'polypeptide(L)'
;MKKQLLLALALMMGFTTVKAQDEKKEEGFQFTTIKEIPITAVRDQHRSSTCWAHSGIALMEAEALRIKGVDVDLSEMYVVSHSMMDRAEKYVRLHGNA
;
A
#
# COMPACT_ATOMS: atom_id res chain seq x y z
N MET A 1 -56.44 -32.96 3.26
CA MET A 1 -55.72 -32.60 2.00
C MET A 1 -55.07 -31.21 2.06
N LYS A 2 -55.79 -30.12 2.39
CA LYS A 2 -55.20 -28.76 2.47
C LYS A 2 -54.02 -28.61 3.44
N LYS A 3 -54.07 -29.25 4.61
CA LYS A 3 -52.98 -29.22 5.61
C LYS A 3 -51.70 -29.93 5.16
N GLN A 4 -51.82 -30.96 4.33
CA GLN A 4 -50.65 -31.66 3.76
C GLN A 4 -50.05 -30.93 2.57
N LEU A 5 -50.89 -30.19 1.82
CA LEU A 5 -50.43 -29.28 0.77
C LEU A 5 -49.61 -28.11 1.34
N LEU A 6 -50.03 -27.57 2.49
CA LEU A 6 -49.31 -26.51 3.20
C LEU A 6 -47.98 -27.01 3.79
N LEU A 7 -47.95 -28.24 4.30
CA LEU A 7 -46.73 -28.85 4.82
C LEU A 7 -45.70 -29.11 3.70
N ALA A 8 -46.15 -29.56 2.53
CA ALA A 8 -45.29 -29.78 1.36
C ALA A 8 -44.73 -28.47 0.77
N LEU A 9 -45.53 -27.40 0.78
CA LEU A 9 -45.10 -26.07 0.31
C LEU A 9 -44.06 -25.45 1.26
N ALA A 10 -44.23 -25.62 2.57
CA ALA A 10 -43.25 -25.19 3.57
C ALA A 10 -41.93 -25.98 3.46
N LEU A 11 -42.00 -27.27 3.15
CA LEU A 11 -40.81 -28.10 2.92
C LEU A 11 -40.05 -27.68 1.65
N MET A 12 -40.75 -27.35 0.56
CA MET A 12 -40.11 -26.90 -0.69
C MET A 12 -39.44 -25.52 -0.57
N MET A 13 -39.94 -24.61 0.27
CA MET A 13 -39.28 -23.32 0.54
C MET A 13 -38.02 -23.46 1.40
N GLY A 14 -37.87 -24.55 2.16
CA GLY A 14 -36.66 -24.81 2.95
C GLY A 14 -35.44 -25.21 2.12
N PHE A 15 -35.64 -25.80 0.94
CA PHE A 15 -34.55 -26.29 0.09
C PHE A 15 -33.86 -25.23 -0.78
N THR A 16 -34.38 -24.00 -0.88
CA THR A 16 -33.82 -22.94 -1.74
C THR A 16 -32.78 -22.06 -1.04
N THR A 17 -32.45 -22.31 0.23
CA THR A 17 -31.49 -21.50 1.00
C THR A 17 -30.10 -22.11 1.15
N VAL A 18 -29.84 -23.30 0.59
CA VAL A 18 -28.50 -23.89 0.61
C VAL A 18 -27.66 -23.26 -0.50
N LYS A 19 -26.93 -22.19 -0.16
CA LYS A 19 -25.82 -21.66 -0.95
C LYS A 19 -24.64 -22.66 -0.90
N ALA A 20 -24.70 -23.72 -1.70
CA ALA A 20 -23.61 -24.68 -1.91
C ALA A 20 -22.54 -24.16 -2.90
N GLN A 21 -22.27 -22.86 -2.90
CA GLN A 21 -21.14 -22.32 -3.63
C GLN A 21 -19.96 -22.43 -2.69
N ASP A 22 -19.09 -23.42 -2.91
CA ASP A 22 -17.74 -23.38 -2.37
C ASP A 22 -17.18 -22.00 -2.73
N GLU A 23 -16.97 -21.15 -1.73
CA GLU A 23 -16.17 -19.96 -1.90
C GLU A 23 -14.80 -20.47 -2.34
N LYS A 24 -14.54 -20.45 -3.65
CA LYS A 24 -13.18 -20.49 -4.18
C LYS A 24 -12.49 -19.28 -3.60
N LYS A 25 -11.91 -19.44 -2.41
CA LYS A 25 -10.87 -18.54 -1.92
C LYS A 25 -9.84 -18.54 -3.03
N GLU A 26 -9.69 -17.40 -3.70
CA GLU A 26 -8.54 -17.21 -4.56
C GLU A 26 -7.33 -17.42 -3.67
N GLU A 27 -6.65 -18.55 -3.85
CA GLU A 27 -5.34 -18.78 -3.25
C GLU A 27 -4.37 -17.85 -3.96
N GLY A 28 -4.44 -16.56 -3.58
CA GLY A 28 -3.48 -15.56 -3.98
C GLY A 28 -2.09 -15.88 -3.42
N PHE A 29 -1.13 -15.02 -3.72
CA PHE A 29 0.24 -15.21 -3.25
C PHE A 29 0.33 -15.15 -1.73
N GLN A 30 0.88 -16.21 -1.13
CA GLN A 30 1.26 -16.24 0.29
C GLN A 30 2.77 -16.07 0.40
N PHE A 31 3.21 -14.91 0.86
CA PHE A 31 4.62 -14.63 1.08
C PHE A 31 5.03 -15.00 2.51
N THR A 32 6.15 -15.71 2.64
CA THR A 32 6.77 -16.01 3.95
C THR A 32 8.04 -15.17 4.11
N THR A 33 8.07 -14.30 5.11
CA THR A 33 9.27 -13.52 5.44
C THR A 33 10.35 -14.45 5.99
N ILE A 34 11.47 -14.56 5.26
CA ILE A 34 12.66 -15.29 5.72
C ILE A 34 13.51 -14.41 6.64
N LYS A 35 13.62 -13.12 6.29
CA LYS A 35 14.35 -12.10 7.03
C LYS A 35 13.77 -10.73 6.68
N GLU A 36 13.60 -9.89 7.68
CA GLU A 36 13.25 -8.49 7.53
C GLU A 36 14.25 -7.61 8.29
N ILE A 37 14.33 -6.34 7.88
CA ILE A 37 15.09 -5.32 8.58
C ILE A 37 14.12 -4.29 9.14
N PRO A 38 14.43 -3.67 10.30
CA PRO A 38 13.63 -2.57 10.81
C PRO A 38 13.58 -1.42 9.81
N ILE A 39 12.39 -0.89 9.58
CA ILE A 39 12.11 0.29 8.76
C ILE A 39 11.17 1.23 9.53
N THR A 40 11.16 2.50 9.16
CA THR A 40 10.15 3.46 9.63
C THR A 40 8.80 3.21 8.96
N ALA A 41 7.78 3.96 9.38
CA ALA A 41 6.44 3.86 8.83
C ALA A 41 6.40 4.12 7.31
N VAL A 42 5.52 3.39 6.61
CA VAL A 42 5.30 3.58 5.17
C VAL A 42 4.76 4.99 4.91
N ARG A 43 5.39 5.72 3.99
CA ARG A 43 5.03 7.08 3.59
C ARG A 43 4.14 7.09 2.33
N ASP A 44 3.36 8.16 2.15
CA ASP A 44 2.53 8.39 0.95
C ASP A 44 2.98 9.66 0.22
N GLN A 45 3.61 9.48 -0.95
CA GLN A 45 4.01 10.58 -1.84
C GLN A 45 2.83 11.25 -2.55
N HIS A 46 1.65 10.66 -2.47
CA HIS A 46 0.41 11.10 -3.08
C HIS A 46 0.58 11.45 -4.58
N ARG A 47 -0.05 12.52 -5.04
CA ARG A 47 -0.05 13.00 -6.44
C ARG A 47 1.22 13.78 -6.77
N SER A 48 2.39 13.21 -6.48
CA SER A 48 3.68 13.81 -6.79
C SER A 48 4.66 12.79 -7.38
N SER A 49 5.58 13.25 -8.22
CA SER A 49 6.66 12.44 -8.81
C SER A 49 7.91 12.45 -7.93
N THR A 50 7.73 12.31 -6.61
CA THR A 50 8.80 12.48 -5.61
C THR A 50 9.24 11.17 -4.95
N CYS A 51 9.00 10.03 -5.61
CA CYS A 51 9.43 8.70 -5.12
C CYS A 51 10.93 8.64 -4.83
N TRP A 52 11.75 9.37 -5.59
CA TRP A 52 13.20 9.47 -5.40
C TRP A 52 13.58 10.13 -4.07
N ALA A 53 12.78 11.07 -3.58
CA ALA A 53 13.00 11.70 -2.28
C ALA A 53 12.52 10.77 -1.15
N HIS A 54 11.33 10.18 -1.29
CA HIS A 54 10.75 9.26 -0.31
C HIS A 54 11.61 8.00 -0.13
N SER A 55 12.06 7.36 -1.21
CA SER A 55 12.91 6.16 -1.11
C SER A 55 14.31 6.48 -0.58
N GLY A 56 14.87 7.63 -0.97
CA GLY A 56 16.15 8.11 -0.46
C GLY A 56 16.11 8.39 1.04
N ILE A 57 15.03 9.04 1.52
CA ILE A 57 14.85 9.31 2.95
C ILE A 57 14.53 8.04 3.73
N ALA A 58 13.65 7.16 3.23
CA ALA A 58 13.37 5.88 3.90
C ALA A 58 14.65 5.04 4.12
N LEU A 59 15.60 5.08 3.19
CA LEU A 59 16.91 4.46 3.37
C LEU A 59 17.71 5.13 4.50
N MET A 60 17.75 6.46 4.56
CA MET A 60 18.47 7.21 5.60
C MET A 60 17.85 7.01 6.98
N GLU A 61 16.52 6.96 7.07
CA GLU A 61 15.79 6.67 8.31
C GLU A 61 16.06 5.23 8.78
N ALA A 62 16.06 4.25 7.88
CA ALA A 62 16.44 2.87 8.21
C ALA A 62 17.89 2.78 8.72
N GLU A 63 18.81 3.56 8.16
CA GLU A 63 20.20 3.64 8.65
C GLU A 63 20.31 4.37 10.00
N ALA A 64 19.51 5.40 10.25
CA ALA A 64 19.43 6.05 11.55
C ALA A 64 18.94 5.06 12.63
N LEU A 65 17.93 4.26 12.29
CA LEU A 65 17.44 3.18 13.13
C LEU A 65 18.51 2.10 13.35
N ARG A 66 19.24 1.69 12.30
CA ARG A 66 20.30 0.66 12.37
C ARG A 66 21.50 1.09 13.21
N ILE A 67 21.97 2.32 13.05
CA ILE A 67 23.23 2.81 13.65
C ILE A 67 23.00 3.42 15.03
N LYS A 68 21.90 4.17 15.19
CA LYS A 68 21.63 4.96 16.40
C LYS A 68 20.42 4.48 17.18
N GLY A 69 19.60 3.58 16.63
CA GLY A 69 18.36 3.13 17.27
C GLY A 69 17.32 4.24 17.36
N VAL A 70 17.41 5.27 16.52
CA VAL A 70 16.49 6.42 16.57
C VAL A 70 15.49 6.29 15.43
N ASP A 71 14.21 6.38 15.79
CA ASP A 71 13.11 6.56 14.86
C ASP A 71 12.96 8.06 14.57
N VAL A 72 13.17 8.45 13.31
CA VAL A 72 13.11 9.84 12.86
C VAL A 72 12.19 9.94 11.65
N ASP A 73 11.49 11.08 11.57
CA ASP A 73 10.66 11.46 10.44
C ASP A 73 11.32 12.67 9.75
N LEU A 74 11.98 12.42 8.62
CA LEU A 74 12.68 13.44 7.86
C LEU A 74 11.80 13.97 6.74
N SER A 75 11.77 15.29 6.57
CA SER A 75 10.92 15.91 5.54
C SER A 75 11.45 15.68 4.11
N GLU A 76 10.72 14.90 3.31
CA GLU A 76 10.98 14.76 1.88
C GLU A 76 10.85 16.08 1.14
N MET A 77 9.90 16.92 1.56
CA MET A 77 9.64 18.20 0.92
C MET A 77 10.77 19.21 1.12
N TYR A 78 11.56 19.07 2.19
CA TYR A 78 12.81 19.82 2.32
C TYR A 78 13.77 19.48 1.18
N VAL A 79 14.02 18.20 0.92
CA VAL A 79 14.90 17.76 -0.19
C VAL A 79 14.30 18.14 -1.55
N VAL A 80 12.99 17.95 -1.73
CA VAL A 80 12.28 18.29 -2.98
C VAL A 80 12.41 19.78 -3.30
N SER A 81 12.12 20.67 -2.34
CA SER A 81 12.19 22.11 -2.57
C SER A 81 13.58 22.57 -3.01
N HIS A 82 14.64 22.11 -2.33
CA HIS A 82 16.02 22.43 -2.68
C HIS A 82 16.41 21.86 -4.05
N SER A 83 16.05 20.60 -4.32
CA SER A 83 16.32 19.97 -5.62
C SER A 83 15.62 20.68 -6.77
N MET A 84 14.40 21.19 -6.56
CA MET A 84 13.69 21.95 -7.58
C MET A 84 14.32 23.33 -7.83
N MET A 85 14.81 23.99 -6.77
CA MET A 85 15.56 25.25 -6.91
C MET A 85 16.84 25.05 -7.73
N ASP A 86 17.65 24.04 -7.38
CA ASP A 86 18.88 23.70 -8.10
C ASP A 86 18.59 23.31 -9.56
N ARG A 87 17.50 22.58 -9.79
CA ARG A 87 17.07 22.19 -11.14
C ARG A 87 16.68 23.41 -11.97
N ALA A 88 15.95 24.36 -11.39
CA ALA A 88 15.57 25.60 -12.06
C ALA A 88 16.80 26.44 -12.40
N GLU A 89 17.74 26.60 -11.46
CA GLU A 89 18.99 27.31 -11.70
C GLU A 89 19.80 26.66 -12.82
N LYS A 90 19.95 25.33 -12.79
CA LYS A 90 20.63 24.57 -13.83
C LYS A 90 19.97 24.76 -15.20
N TYR A 91 18.64 24.73 -15.27
CA TYR A 91 17.91 24.94 -16.52
C TYR A 91 18.21 26.32 -17.12
N VAL A 92 18.20 27.38 -16.31
CA VAL A 92 18.54 28.74 -16.75
C VAL A 92 20.00 28.84 -17.19
N ARG A 93 20.95 28.30 -16.41
CA ARG A 93 22.39 28.32 -16.73
C ARG A 93 22.73 27.59 -18.04
N LEU A 94 21.96 26.56 -18.37
CA LEU A 94 22.12 25.79 -19.61
C LEU A 94 21.22 26.31 -20.74
N HIS A 95 20.75 27.55 -20.63
CA HIS A 95 19.96 28.24 -21.66
C HIS A 95 18.71 27.45 -22.09
N GLY A 96 18.09 26.74 -21.14
CA GLY A 96 16.88 25.94 -21.38
C GLY A 96 17.09 24.58 -22.05
N ASN A 97 18.34 24.15 -22.25
CA ASN A 97 18.67 22.85 -22.86
C ASN A 97 18.93 21.73 -21.83
N ALA A 98 18.53 21.93 -20.58
CA ALA A 98 18.75 20.97 -19.49
C ALA A 98 17.66 19.92 -19.39
#